data_AF-A0A2I8A7E3-F1
#
_entry.id   AF-A0A2I8A7E3-F1
#
_cell.length_a   1.000
_cell.length_b   1.000
_cell.length_c   1.000
_cell.angle_alpha   90.00
_cell.angle_beta   90.00
_cell.angle_gamma   90.00
#
_symmetry.space_group_name_H-M   'P 1'
#
loop_
_entity.id
_entity.type
_entity.pdbx_description
1 polymer ?
#
loop_
_entity_poly.entity_id
_entity_poly.type
_entity_poly.pdbx_seq_one_letter_code
_entity_poly.pdbx_strand_id
1 'polypeptide(L)' 'MQITSISTPTSLETVLERIFAIGRITRSDQQVLMSTLLSKEDLNEKELQQINQIFDRIKRGLLKVVD' A
#
# COMPACT_ATOMS: atom_id res chain seq x y z
N MET A 1 27.36 -13.30 4.18
CA MET A 1 26.27 -13.22 5.16
C MET A 1 25.04 -12.70 4.42
N GLN A 2 24.17 -13.58 3.95
CA GLN A 2 22.91 -13.17 3.32
C GLN A 2 21.92 -12.85 4.44
N ILE A 3 21.61 -11.56 4.61
CA ILE A 3 20.44 -11.15 5.37
C ILE A 3 19.22 -11.46 4.52
N THR A 4 18.60 -12.61 4.77
CA THR A 4 17.26 -12.91 4.24
C THR A 4 16.31 -11.97 4.97
N SER A 5 15.94 -10.86 4.34
CA SER A 5 14.89 -9.97 4.86
C SER A 5 13.61 -10.78 4.98
N ILE A 6 13.23 -11.08 6.22
CA ILE A 6 11.99 -11.75 6.57
C ILE A 6 10.88 -10.75 6.23
N SER A 7 10.37 -10.79 5.01
CA SER A 7 9.14 -10.07 4.65
C SER A 7 8.00 -10.83 5.31
N THR A 8 7.69 -10.50 6.57
CA THR A 8 6.38 -10.84 7.13
C THR A 8 5.32 -10.36 6.15
N PRO A 9 4.30 -11.18 5.82
CA PRO A 9 3.19 -10.74 4.99
C PRO A 9 2.57 -9.54 5.70
N THR A 10 2.90 -8.36 5.22
CA THR A 10 2.45 -7.11 5.81
C THR A 10 1.01 -6.97 5.35
N SER A 11 0.06 -6.99 6.28
CA SER A 11 -1.35 -6.88 5.94
C SER A 11 -1.61 -5.57 5.19
N LEU A 12 -2.63 -5.55 4.34
CA LEU A 12 -3.06 -4.36 3.62
C LEU A 12 -3.20 -3.17 4.58
N GLU A 13 -3.83 -3.38 5.74
CA GLU A 13 -4.03 -2.37 6.77
C GLU A 13 -2.71 -1.72 7.23
N THR A 14 -1.68 -2.52 7.53
CA THR A 14 -0.37 -1.99 7.93
C THR A 14 0.32 -1.21 6.80
N VAL A 15 0.14 -1.62 5.54
CA VAL A 15 0.65 -0.86 4.38
C VAL A 15 -0.08 0.49 4.26
N LEU A 16 -1.40 0.49 4.36
CA LEU A 16 -2.22 1.71 4.29
C LEU A 16 -1.85 2.70 5.39
N GLU A 17 -1.77 2.24 6.65
CA GLU A 17 -1.38 3.06 7.79
C GLU A 17 0.00 3.69 7.59
N ARG A 18 0.97 2.89 7.13
CA ARG A 18 2.33 3.37 6.88
C ARG A 18 2.33 4.46 5.80
N ILE A 19 1.64 4.26 4.67
CA ILE A 19 1.55 5.25 3.58
C ILE A 19 0.96 6.57 4.09
N PHE A 20 -0.10 6.50 4.88
CA PHE A 20 -0.74 7.69 5.43
C PHE A 20 0.14 8.42 6.43
N ALA A 21 0.91 7.70 7.26
CA ALA A 21 1.83 8.28 8.22
C ALA A 21 3.02 8.98 7.57
N ILE A 22 3.63 8.36 6.55
CA ILE A 22 4.86 8.88 5.93
C ILE A 22 4.61 9.79 4.73
N GLY A 23 3.40 9.79 4.16
CA GLY A 23 3.05 10.59 3.00
C GLY A 23 3.78 10.17 1.71
N ARG A 24 4.26 8.93 1.65
CA ARG A 24 5.01 8.37 0.53
C ARG A 24 4.58 6.93 0.31
N ILE A 25 4.71 6.48 -0.94
CA ILE A 25 4.44 5.10 -1.35
C ILE A 25 5.74 4.54 -1.87
N THR A 26 6.22 3.43 -1.29
CA THR A 26 7.36 2.70 -1.86
C THR A 26 6.93 1.81 -3.02
N ARG A 27 7.90 1.31 -3.80
CA ARG A 27 7.65 0.26 -4.80
C ARG A 27 6.98 -0.97 -4.18
N SER A 28 7.42 -1.35 -2.98
CA SER A 28 6.85 -2.49 -2.26
C SER A 28 5.40 -2.24 -1.83
N ASP A 29 5.08 -1.01 -1.40
CA ASP A 29 3.70 -0.64 -1.05
C ASP A 29 2.77 -0.75 -2.26
N GLN A 30 3.23 -0.27 -3.41
CA GLN A 30 2.48 -0.38 -4.66
C GLN A 30 2.26 -1.84 -5.06
N GLN A 31 3.26 -2.71 -4.90
CA GLN A 31 3.12 -4.13 -5.20
C GLN A 31 2.08 -4.80 -4.31
N VAL A 32 2.09 -4.50 -3.00
CA VAL A 32 1.07 -5.03 -2.09
C VAL A 32 -0.32 -4.55 -2.50
N LEU A 33 -0.50 -3.24 -2.70
CA LEU A 33 -1.76 -2.66 -3.13
C LEU A 33 -2.29 -3.29 -4.43
N MET A 34 -1.44 -3.44 -5.45
CA MET A 34 -1.85 -4.08 -6.70
C MET A 34 -2.13 -5.57 -6.53
N SER A 35 -1.33 -6.29 -5.74
CA SER A 35 -1.57 -7.71 -5.49
C SER A 35 -2.88 -7.96 -4.77
N THR A 36 -3.25 -7.09 -3.84
CA THR A 36 -4.52 -7.14 -3.12
C THR A 36 -5.70 -6.75 -4.00
N LEU A 37 -5.55 -5.76 -4.89
CA LEU A 37 -6.62 -5.40 -5.84
C LEU A 37 -6.87 -6.48 -6.91
N LEU A 38 -5.84 -7.26 -7.23
CA LEU A 38 -5.90 -8.32 -8.24
C LEU A 38 -6.18 -9.70 -7.63
N SER A 39 -6.16 -9.83 -6.30
CA SER A 39 -6.51 -11.09 -5.63
C SER A 39 -8.03 -11.30 -5.67
N LYS A 40 -8.46 -12.55 -5.45
CA LYS A 40 -9.88 -12.89 -5.26
C LYS A 40 -10.34 -12.64 -3.81
N GLU A 41 -9.58 -11.86 -3.05
CA GLU A 41 -9.89 -11.56 -1.66
C GLU A 41 -10.90 -10.41 -1.64
N ASP A 42 -12.00 -10.60 -0.93
CA ASP A 42 -13.05 -9.59 -0.84
C ASP A 42 -12.55 -8.41 -0.01
N LEU A 43 -12.32 -7.29 -0.66
CA LEU A 43 -12.05 -6.02 0.02
C LEU A 43 -13.32 -5.51 0.68
N ASN A 44 -13.23 -5.16 1.95
CA ASN A 44 -14.34 -4.48 2.61
C ASN A 44 -14.43 -3.02 2.16
N GLU A 45 -15.57 -2.38 2.43
CA GLU A 45 -15.83 -1.00 1.99
C GLU A 45 -14.81 0.00 2.54
N LYS A 46 -14.35 -0.19 3.79
CA LYS A 46 -13.35 0.68 4.43
C LYS A 46 -12.00 0.57 3.71
N GLU A 47 -11.56 -0.63 3.41
CA GLU A 47 -10.30 -0.90 2.67
C GLU A 47 -10.36 -0.27 1.28
N LEU A 48 -11.48 -0.46 0.57
CA LEU A 48 -11.68 0.13 -0.76
C LEU A 48 -11.65 1.66 -0.70
N GLN A 49 -12.29 2.27 0.29
CA GLN A 49 -12.25 3.73 0.51
C GLN A 49 -10.83 4.23 0.78
N GLN A 50 -10.06 3.52 1.62
CA GLN A 50 -8.68 3.89 1.93
C GLN A 50 -7.77 3.78 0.70
N ILE A 51 -7.91 2.72 -0.09
CA ILE A 51 -7.19 2.55 -1.35
C ILE A 51 -7.52 3.69 -2.33
N ASN A 52 -8.80 4.02 -2.50
CA ASN A 52 -9.23 5.14 -3.35
C ASN A 52 -8.64 6.47 -2.89
N GLN A 53 -8.61 6.72 -1.57
CA GLN A 53 -8.00 7.94 -1.01
C GLN A 53 -6.50 8.03 -1.33
N ILE A 54 -5.79 6.90 -1.31
CA ILE A 54 -4.38 6.86 -1.71
C ILE A 54 -4.24 7.24 -3.18
N PHE A 55 -5.01 6.64 -4.09
CA PHE A 55 -4.95 6.97 -5.51
C PHE A 55 -5.25 8.44 -5.78
N ASP A 56 -6.25 9.01 -5.11
CA ASP A 56 -6.59 10.44 -5.26
C ASP A 56 -5.45 11.34 -4.78
N ARG A 57 -4.80 11.00 -3.67
CA ARG A 57 -3.66 11.76 -3.16
C ARG A 57 -2.45 11.65 -4.10
N ILE A 58 -2.22 10.51 -4.75
CA ILE A 58 -1.19 10.39 -5.79
C ILE A 58 -1.54 11.27 -6.99
N LYS A 59 -2.77 11.18 -7.51
CA LYS A 59 -3.22 11.98 -8.67
C LYS A 59 -3.10 13.48 -8.43
N ARG A 60 -3.33 13.93 -7.19
CA ARG A 60 -3.20 15.33 -6.77
C ARG A 60 -1.74 15.74 -6.47
N GLY A 61 -0.79 14.82 -6.54
CA GLY A 61 0.63 15.07 -6.20
C GLY A 61 0.89 15.22 -4.69
N LEU A 62 -0.07 14.85 -3.83
CA LEU A 62 0.03 14.90 -2.37
C LEU A 62 0.73 13.69 -1.77
N LEU A 63 0.72 12.56 -2.49
CA LEU A 63 1.56 11.41 -2.24
C LEU A 63 2.54 11.28 -3.39
N LYS A 64 3.81 11.04 -3.06
CA LYS A 64 4.82 10.69 -4.05
C LYS A 64 5.13 9.21 -3.96
N VAL A 65 5.20 8.57 -5.13
CA VAL A 65 5.82 7.26 -5.26
C VAL A 65 7.33 7.47 -5.18
N VAL A 66 7.95 6.83 -4.21
CA VAL A 66 9.38 6.82 -3.95
C VAL A 66 9.84 5.37 -3.97
N ASP A 67 11.14 5.12 -4.02
CA ASP A 67 11.65 3.74 -3.97
C ASP A 67 11.59 3.17 -2.54
#